data_AF-A0AAV1TFA3-F1
#
_entry.id   AF-A0AAV1TFA3-F1
#
_cell.length_a   1.000
_cell.length_b   1.000
_cell.length_c   1.000
_cell.angle_alpha   90.00
_cell.angle_beta   90.00
_cell.angle_gamma   90.00
#
_symmetry.space_group_name_H-M   'P 1'
#
loop_
_entity.id
_entity.type
_entity.pdbx_description
1 polymer ?
#
loop_
_entity_poly.entity_id
_entity_poly.type
_entity_poly.pdbx_seq_one_letter_code
_entity_poly.pdbx_strand_id
1 'polypeptide(L)'
;MAAKYGLMLHQMDVKTAFLNGSLNEDIYMDQPDGYLDTTQPDYVCKLKRSLYGLKQSPRMWNQTIDGFMIKMGFKKCESDHCIYIKRDDQDMILVVLYVDDLILASSNNELLKSTKIALSKRFEMTDLGELDYFLGMEIKNDRKTGMVTVQQTKFLKSVLTKFGMDNSKPVKTPQDPGLKLTKNMCEQECKHEDTMCNVPYRSAVGGIMYLMVATRPDLAAAVGSLSQFSSDPCPTHWQALKRVLRYLQATPNHGLEFTREEGSRICGYTDADWAGDIESRRSTSCCIVDRSGETEESRAENTCPIVGRFESD
;
A
#
# COMPACT_ATOMS: atom_id res chain seq x y z
N MET A 1 -2.35 -15.74 -0.31
CA MET A 1 -2.78 -16.84 0.61
C MET A 1 -4.29 -17.06 0.59
N ALA A 2 -5.10 -15.99 0.65
CA ALA A 2 -6.55 -16.11 0.64
C ALA A 2 -7.08 -16.90 -0.57
N ALA A 3 -6.69 -16.54 -1.80
CA ALA A 3 -7.06 -17.29 -3.01
C ALA A 3 -6.63 -18.77 -2.94
N LYS A 4 -5.33 -19.03 -2.69
CA LYS A 4 -4.75 -20.38 -2.59
C LYS A 4 -5.53 -21.32 -1.66
N TYR A 5 -5.90 -20.84 -0.47
CA TYR A 5 -6.58 -21.66 0.55
C TYR A 5 -8.10 -21.42 0.60
N GLY A 6 -8.67 -20.63 -0.32
CA GLY A 6 -10.10 -20.31 -0.34
C GLY A 6 -10.61 -19.59 0.92
N LEU A 7 -9.79 -18.73 1.53
CA LEU A 7 -10.11 -18.09 2.80
C LEU A 7 -11.15 -16.98 2.66
N MET A 8 -12.03 -16.88 3.64
CA MET A 8 -12.98 -15.78 3.81
C MET A 8 -12.26 -14.57 4.38
N LEU A 9 -12.47 -13.40 3.77
CA LEU A 9 -11.82 -12.15 4.19
C LEU A 9 -12.83 -11.25 4.88
N HIS A 10 -12.49 -10.81 6.09
CA HIS A 10 -13.26 -9.87 6.87
C HIS A 10 -12.35 -8.76 7.40
N GLN A 11 -12.94 -7.62 7.73
CA GLN A 11 -12.24 -6.51 8.35
C GLN A 11 -12.86 -6.15 9.70
N MET A 12 -12.01 -5.78 10.64
CA MET A 12 -12.40 -5.16 11.90
C MET A 12 -11.53 -3.95 12.15
N ASP A 13 -12.05 -2.97 12.87
CA ASP A 13 -11.34 -1.75 13.26
C ASP A 13 -11.34 -1.63 14.79
N VAL A 14 -10.19 -1.28 15.36
CA VAL A 14 -10.03 -1.03 16.79
C VAL A 14 -10.28 0.45 17.05
N LYS A 15 -11.31 0.77 17.83
CA LYS A 15 -11.51 2.16 18.23
C LYS A 15 -10.42 2.60 19.20
N THR A 16 -9.87 3.77 18.93
CA THR A 16 -8.90 4.43 19.83
C THR A 16 -7.71 3.53 20.19
N ALA A 17 -7.11 2.84 19.22
CA ALA A 17 -6.18 1.75 19.51
C ALA A 17 -5.00 2.18 20.40
N PHE A 18 -4.48 3.39 20.19
CA PHE A 18 -3.41 3.94 21.02
C PHE A 18 -3.79 4.15 22.49
N LEU A 19 -5.08 4.30 22.83
CA LEU A 19 -5.53 4.42 24.22
C LEU A 19 -5.56 3.08 24.97
N ASN A 20 -5.33 1.96 24.27
CA ASN A 20 -5.29 0.64 24.88
C ASN A 20 -3.90 0.27 25.44
N GLY A 21 -2.85 0.99 25.02
CA GLY A 21 -1.48 0.77 25.48
C GLY A 21 -1.26 1.28 26.91
N SER A 22 -0.56 0.49 27.72
CA SER A 22 -0.09 0.93 29.04
C SER A 22 1.28 1.57 28.88
N LEU A 23 1.50 2.73 29.52
CA LEU A 23 2.80 3.38 29.52
C LEU A 23 3.73 2.74 30.55
N ASN A 24 4.99 2.54 30.17
CA ASN A 24 6.01 2.06 31.10
C ASN A 24 6.73 3.21 31.80
N GLU A 25 6.77 4.38 31.17
CA GLU A 25 7.37 5.60 31.70
C GLU A 25 6.32 6.55 32.27
N ASP A 26 6.75 7.39 33.22
CA ASP A 26 5.94 8.49 33.72
C ASP A 26 5.98 9.65 32.72
N ILE A 27 4.86 9.85 32.02
CA ILE A 27 4.66 10.98 31.10
C ILE A 27 3.62 11.90 31.71
N TYR A 28 3.92 13.19 31.72
CA TYR A 28 3.04 14.25 32.18
C TYR A 28 2.68 15.15 31.00
N MET A 29 1.48 15.72 31.03
CA MET A 29 1.03 16.74 30.08
C MET A 29 0.38 17.88 30.82
N ASP A 30 0.40 19.07 30.23
CA ASP A 30 -0.42 20.18 30.69
C ASP A 30 -1.89 19.79 30.68
N GLN A 31 -2.66 20.43 31.55
CA GLN A 31 -4.10 20.24 31.59
C GLN A 31 -4.70 20.63 30.22
N PRO A 32 -5.53 19.78 29.61
CA PRO A 32 -6.07 20.07 28.30
C PRO A 32 -7.04 21.25 28.35
N ASP A 33 -7.04 22.05 27.29
CA ASP A 33 -7.93 23.20 27.14
C ASP A 33 -9.39 22.79 27.39
N GLY A 34 -10.09 23.58 28.22
CA GLY A 34 -11.48 23.31 28.62
C GLY A 34 -11.65 22.35 29.81
N TYR A 35 -10.57 21.74 30.31
CA TYR A 35 -10.57 20.86 31.50
C TYR A 35 -9.64 21.35 32.61
N LEU A 36 -9.28 22.63 32.59
CA LEU A 36 -8.48 23.26 33.64
C LEU A 36 -9.19 23.18 34.99
N ASP A 37 -8.54 22.59 35.97
CA ASP A 37 -8.96 22.63 37.36
C ASP A 37 -8.76 24.05 37.90
N THR A 38 -9.86 24.74 38.16
CA THR A 38 -9.85 26.11 38.69
C THR A 38 -9.25 26.21 40.08
N THR A 39 -9.19 25.11 40.82
CA THR A 39 -8.58 25.04 42.16
C THR A 39 -7.08 24.72 42.10
N GLN A 40 -6.62 24.09 41.02
CA GLN A 40 -5.23 23.67 40.83
C GLN A 40 -4.75 23.97 39.39
N PRO A 41 -4.65 25.26 39.00
CA PRO A 41 -4.35 25.63 37.62
C PRO A 41 -2.92 25.25 37.20
N ASP A 42 -1.98 25.20 38.13
CA ASP A 42 -0.56 24.91 37.85
C ASP A 42 -0.23 23.40 37.86
N TYR A 43 -1.22 22.53 38.04
CA TYR A 43 -1.00 21.08 38.07
C TYR A 43 -0.89 20.51 36.66
N VAL A 44 -0.23 19.36 36.55
CA VAL A 44 -0.07 18.60 35.31
C VAL A 44 -0.73 17.23 35.42
N CYS A 45 -1.26 16.72 34.32
CA CYS A 45 -1.88 15.41 34.25
C CYS A 45 -0.82 14.33 34.05
N LYS A 46 -0.78 13.34 34.95
CA LYS A 46 0.00 12.10 34.72
C LYS A 46 -0.78 11.16 33.80
N LEU A 47 -0.20 10.82 32.66
CA LEU A 47 -0.80 9.87 31.72
C LEU A 47 -0.73 8.45 32.26
N LYS A 48 -1.89 7.80 32.37
CA LYS A 48 -2.01 6.38 32.79
C LYS A 48 -1.93 5.40 31.63
N ARG A 49 -2.23 5.86 30.42
CA ARG A 49 -2.24 5.09 29.16
C ARG A 49 -1.66 5.94 28.05
N SER A 50 -1.26 5.30 26.96
CA SER A 50 -0.77 6.00 25.78
C SER A 50 -1.87 6.87 25.16
N LEU A 51 -1.47 8.00 24.59
CA LEU A 51 -2.34 9.01 23.97
C LEU A 51 -1.88 9.28 22.54
N TYR A 52 -2.79 9.69 21.65
CA TYR A 52 -2.41 10.15 20.33
C TYR A 52 -1.39 11.31 20.42
N GLY A 53 -0.39 11.29 19.53
CA GLY A 53 0.70 12.28 19.53
C GLY A 53 1.94 11.89 20.34
N LEU A 54 1.87 10.92 21.26
CA LEU A 54 3.08 10.43 21.92
C LEU A 54 3.88 9.52 20.97
N LYS A 55 5.20 9.69 20.95
CA LYS A 55 6.12 8.84 20.19
C LYS A 55 6.06 7.35 20.59
N GLN A 56 5.67 7.05 21.81
CA GLN A 56 5.59 5.68 22.36
C GLN A 56 4.28 4.97 22.00
N SER A 57 3.21 5.72 21.69
CA SER A 57 1.86 5.18 21.57
C SER A 57 1.71 4.03 20.56
N PRO A 58 2.27 4.13 19.34
CA PRO A 58 2.20 3.03 18.37
C PRO A 58 2.86 1.75 18.90
N ARG A 59 3.99 1.88 19.60
CA ARG A 59 4.71 0.75 20.19
C ARG A 59 3.92 0.11 21.32
N MET A 60 3.35 0.90 22.23
CA MET A 60 2.58 0.39 23.36
C MET A 60 1.31 -0.33 22.89
N TRP A 61 0.65 0.20 21.85
CA TRP A 61 -0.44 -0.49 21.18
C TRP A 61 0.00 -1.84 20.60
N ASN A 62 1.06 -1.84 19.76
CA ASN A 62 1.56 -3.06 19.13
C ASN A 62 1.91 -4.15 20.16
N GLN A 63 2.59 -3.80 21.26
CA GLN A 63 2.90 -4.73 22.34
C GLN A 63 1.65 -5.28 23.03
N THR A 64 0.63 -4.44 23.22
CA THR A 64 -0.62 -4.81 23.88
C THR A 64 -1.41 -5.82 23.06
N ILE A 65 -1.56 -5.58 21.76
CA ILE A 65 -2.27 -6.51 20.86
C ILE A 65 -1.45 -7.77 20.60
N ASP A 66 -0.13 -7.67 20.41
CA ASP A 66 0.76 -8.84 20.25
C ASP A 66 0.63 -9.80 21.44
N GLY A 67 0.72 -9.28 22.67
CA GLY A 67 0.56 -10.07 23.88
C GLY A 67 -0.82 -10.73 23.98
N PHE A 68 -1.87 -10.10 23.45
CA PHE A 68 -3.21 -10.70 23.41
C PHE A 68 -3.32 -11.79 22.34
N MET A 69 -2.81 -11.55 21.14
CA MET A 69 -2.80 -12.52 20.04
C MET A 69 -2.06 -13.80 20.42
N ILE A 70 -0.88 -13.68 21.06
CA ILE A 70 -0.11 -14.82 21.55
C ILE A 70 -0.91 -15.61 22.61
N LYS A 71 -1.57 -14.92 23.56
CA LYS A 71 -2.44 -15.56 24.56
C LYS A 71 -3.62 -16.31 23.95
N MET A 72 -4.13 -15.85 22.81
CA MET A 72 -5.17 -16.55 22.03
C MET A 72 -4.64 -17.77 21.25
N GLY A 73 -3.33 -18.02 21.30
CA GLY A 73 -2.67 -19.14 20.62
C GLY A 73 -2.27 -18.84 19.18
N PHE A 74 -2.22 -17.57 18.77
CA PHE A 74 -1.64 -17.21 17.48
C PHE A 74 -0.11 -17.22 17.53
N LYS A 75 0.51 -17.58 16.41
CA LYS A 75 1.94 -17.44 16.17
C LYS A 75 2.16 -16.24 15.24
N LYS A 76 3.07 -15.36 15.61
CA LYS A 76 3.50 -14.25 14.77
C LYS A 76 4.37 -14.75 13.63
N CYS A 77 4.15 -14.25 12.42
CA CYS A 77 4.94 -14.60 11.23
C CYS A 77 6.32 -13.93 11.31
N GLU A 78 7.40 -14.69 11.12
CA GLU A 78 8.77 -14.16 11.21
C GLU A 78 9.14 -13.25 10.03
N SER A 79 8.56 -13.49 8.85
CA SER A 79 8.80 -12.65 7.67
C SER A 79 8.04 -11.33 7.73
N ASP A 80 6.96 -11.25 8.51
CA ASP A 80 6.16 -10.04 8.71
C ASP A 80 5.47 -10.08 10.07
N HIS A 81 5.99 -9.27 11.02
CA HIS A 81 5.48 -9.20 12.39
C HIS A 81 4.07 -8.60 12.52
N CYS A 82 3.48 -8.09 11.45
CA CYS A 82 2.09 -7.65 11.40
C CYS A 82 1.11 -8.80 11.11
N ILE A 83 1.61 -10.00 10.79
CA ILE A 83 0.78 -11.16 10.46
C ILE A 83 0.81 -12.18 11.60
N TYR A 84 -0.37 -12.53 12.09
CA TYR A 84 -0.58 -13.58 13.09
C TYR A 84 -1.29 -14.76 12.44
N ILE A 85 -0.81 -15.97 12.69
CA ILE A 85 -1.32 -17.19 12.09
C ILE A 85 -1.68 -18.17 13.21
N LYS A 86 -2.90 -18.70 13.16
CA LYS A 86 -3.34 -19.82 13.98
C LYS A 86 -3.89 -20.88 13.04
N ARG A 87 -3.33 -22.08 13.11
CA ARG A 87 -3.64 -23.19 12.21
C ARG A 87 -3.51 -24.52 12.95
N ASP A 88 -4.42 -25.42 12.69
CA ASP A 88 -4.31 -26.85 12.97
C ASP A 88 -4.41 -27.66 11.65
N ASP A 89 -4.62 -28.96 11.74
CA ASP A 89 -4.66 -29.85 10.58
C ASP A 89 -5.89 -29.60 9.68
N GLN A 90 -6.96 -29.02 10.23
CA GLN A 90 -8.24 -28.81 9.54
C GLN A 90 -8.47 -27.34 9.19
N ASP A 91 -8.23 -26.45 10.14
CA ASP A 91 -8.62 -25.06 10.07
C ASP A 91 -7.45 -24.09 10.21
N MET A 92 -7.60 -22.92 9.58
CA MET A 92 -6.62 -21.85 9.65
C MET A 92 -7.29 -20.48 9.68
N ILE A 93 -6.69 -19.58 10.46
CA ILE A 93 -7.01 -18.17 10.47
C ILE A 93 -5.74 -17.34 10.50
N LEU A 94 -5.71 -16.32 9.65
CA LEU A 94 -4.71 -15.25 9.69
C LEU A 94 -5.36 -13.97 10.16
N VAL A 95 -4.61 -13.19 10.92
CA VAL A 95 -4.96 -11.81 11.28
C VAL A 95 -3.80 -10.93 10.86
N VAL A 96 -4.06 -10.02 9.93
CA VAL A 96 -3.11 -8.99 9.50
C VAL A 96 -3.47 -7.70 10.24
N LEU A 97 -2.51 -7.14 10.95
CA LEU A 97 -2.66 -5.91 11.71
C LEU A 97 -2.03 -4.74 10.95
N TYR A 98 -2.81 -3.70 10.69
CA TYR A 98 -2.31 -2.44 10.17
C TYR A 98 -2.77 -1.29 11.07
N VAL A 99 -1.92 -0.96 12.05
CA VAL A 99 -2.22 0.07 13.06
C VAL A 99 -3.53 -0.26 13.79
N ASP A 100 -4.64 0.38 13.42
CA ASP A 100 -5.96 0.22 14.05
C ASP A 100 -6.84 -0.79 13.28
N ASP A 101 -6.53 -1.06 12.02
CA ASP A 101 -7.26 -2.00 11.15
C ASP A 101 -6.76 -3.44 11.29
N LEU A 102 -7.68 -4.40 11.28
CA LEU A 102 -7.42 -5.83 11.24
C LEU A 102 -8.09 -6.47 10.04
N ILE A 103 -7.33 -7.21 9.24
CA ILE A 103 -7.88 -8.13 8.24
C ILE A 103 -7.85 -9.55 8.80
N LEU A 104 -8.99 -10.22 8.81
CA LEU A 104 -9.13 -11.61 9.22
C LEU A 104 -9.34 -12.47 7.98
N ALA A 105 -8.50 -13.48 7.79
CA ALA A 105 -8.61 -14.45 6.71
C ALA A 105 -8.80 -15.86 7.29
N SER A 106 -9.99 -16.45 7.19
CA SER A 106 -10.32 -17.74 7.85
C SER A 106 -10.82 -18.79 6.87
N SER A 107 -10.45 -20.06 7.08
CA SER A 107 -11.04 -21.22 6.38
C SER A 107 -12.43 -21.58 6.92
N ASN A 108 -12.72 -21.20 8.18
CA ASN A 108 -13.90 -21.64 8.91
C ASN A 108 -14.65 -20.45 9.55
N ASN A 109 -15.98 -20.47 9.45
CA ASN A 109 -16.87 -19.42 9.96
C ASN A 109 -16.91 -19.35 11.49
N GLU A 110 -16.85 -20.50 12.16
CA GLU A 110 -16.83 -20.58 13.63
C GLU A 110 -15.51 -20.05 14.18
N LEU A 111 -14.39 -20.40 13.54
CA LEU A 111 -13.07 -19.88 13.90
C LEU A 111 -12.98 -18.36 13.70
N LEU A 112 -13.55 -17.85 12.60
CA LEU A 112 -13.68 -16.42 12.36
C LEU A 112 -14.52 -15.75 13.45
N LYS A 113 -15.75 -16.24 13.68
CA LYS A 113 -16.69 -15.65 14.64
C LYS A 113 -16.14 -15.65 16.06
N SER A 114 -15.56 -16.76 16.51
CA SER A 114 -14.96 -16.86 17.84
C SER A 114 -13.77 -15.90 18.01
N THR A 115 -12.95 -15.74 16.96
CA THR A 115 -11.84 -14.76 16.96
C THR A 115 -12.36 -13.33 17.06
N LYS A 116 -13.40 -12.97 16.29
CA LYS A 116 -14.04 -11.64 16.39
C LYS A 116 -14.58 -11.38 17.79
N ILE A 117 -15.29 -12.33 18.38
CA ILE A 117 -15.84 -12.22 19.75
C ILE A 117 -14.72 -12.01 20.77
N ALA A 118 -13.61 -12.76 20.65
CA ALA A 118 -12.49 -12.61 21.57
C ALA A 118 -11.82 -11.24 21.45
N LEU A 119 -11.62 -10.73 20.23
CA LEU A 119 -11.12 -9.38 19.99
C LEU A 119 -12.06 -8.31 20.58
N SER A 120 -13.36 -8.39 20.28
CA SER A 120 -14.39 -7.46 20.80
C SER A 120 -14.58 -7.54 22.31
N LYS A 121 -14.21 -8.66 22.94
CA LYS A 121 -14.22 -8.77 24.41
C LYS A 121 -13.04 -8.03 25.05
N ARG A 122 -11.91 -7.94 24.36
CA ARG A 122 -10.69 -7.32 24.89
C ARG A 122 -10.55 -5.85 24.52
N PHE A 123 -10.98 -5.47 23.32
CA PHE A 123 -10.86 -4.14 22.75
C PHE A 123 -12.22 -3.66 22.27
N GLU A 124 -12.44 -2.35 22.26
CA GLU A 124 -13.62 -1.80 21.60
C GLU A 124 -13.43 -1.90 20.09
N MET A 125 -14.22 -2.77 19.45
CA MET A 125 -14.08 -3.10 18.03
C MET A 125 -15.31 -2.66 17.24
N THR A 126 -15.09 -2.28 15.99
CA THR A 126 -16.11 -2.19 14.94
C THR A 126 -15.92 -3.37 13.99
N ASP A 127 -16.96 -4.18 13.77
CA ASP A 127 -16.93 -5.23 12.73
C ASP A 127 -17.40 -4.61 11.40
N LEU A 128 -16.50 -4.56 10.42
CA LEU A 128 -16.77 -3.98 9.11
C LEU A 128 -17.30 -5.01 8.10
N GLY A 129 -17.46 -6.27 8.52
CA GLY A 129 -18.03 -7.32 7.68
C GLY A 129 -17.01 -7.88 6.70
N GLU A 130 -17.48 -8.27 5.51
CA GLU A 130 -16.62 -8.81 4.45
C GLU A 130 -15.68 -7.72 3.93
N LEU A 131 -14.44 -8.08 3.64
CA LEU A 131 -13.44 -7.13 3.17
C LEU A 131 -13.70 -6.75 1.70
N ASP A 132 -14.12 -5.51 1.47
CA ASP A 132 -14.34 -4.93 0.14
C ASP A 132 -13.38 -3.77 -0.19
N TYR A 133 -12.79 -3.13 0.82
CA TYR A 133 -11.92 -1.98 0.66
C TYR A 133 -10.88 -1.87 1.79
N PHE A 134 -9.60 -1.75 1.45
CA PHE A 134 -8.52 -1.58 2.43
C PHE A 134 -7.43 -0.65 1.90
N LEU A 135 -7.06 0.37 2.67
CA LEU A 135 -6.01 1.34 2.32
C LEU A 135 -6.14 1.98 0.92
N GLY A 136 -7.34 2.11 0.37
CA GLY A 136 -7.49 2.63 -1.00
C GLY A 136 -7.49 1.57 -2.10
N MET A 137 -7.41 0.29 -1.74
CA MET A 137 -7.55 -0.85 -2.63
C MET A 137 -8.95 -1.45 -2.49
N GLU A 138 -9.62 -1.67 -3.60
CA GLU A 138 -10.86 -2.43 -3.72
C GLU A 138 -10.51 -3.91 -3.83
N ILE A 139 -11.10 -4.73 -2.98
CA ILE A 139 -10.82 -6.16 -2.88
C ILE A 139 -12.10 -6.91 -3.20
N LYS A 140 -12.02 -7.87 -4.13
CA LYS A 140 -13.12 -8.76 -4.45
C LYS A 140 -12.71 -10.19 -4.19
N ASN A 141 -13.34 -10.83 -3.20
CA ASN A 141 -13.10 -12.23 -2.86
C ASN A 141 -14.22 -13.12 -3.43
N ASP A 142 -14.02 -13.66 -4.63
CA ASP A 142 -14.95 -14.61 -5.23
C ASP A 142 -14.60 -16.05 -4.83
N ARG A 143 -15.20 -16.49 -3.72
CA ARG A 143 -14.99 -17.85 -3.21
C ARG A 143 -15.54 -18.96 -4.11
N LYS A 144 -16.43 -18.65 -5.07
CA LYS A 144 -16.98 -19.67 -5.98
C LYS A 144 -15.97 -20.03 -7.06
N THR A 145 -15.30 -19.03 -7.61
CA THR A 145 -14.25 -19.19 -8.62
C THR A 145 -12.87 -19.40 -7.98
N GLY A 146 -12.71 -19.08 -6.70
CA GLY A 146 -11.43 -19.13 -6.00
C GLY A 146 -10.52 -17.94 -6.34
N MET A 147 -11.08 -16.88 -6.94
CA MET A 147 -10.36 -15.71 -7.40
C MET A 147 -10.47 -14.56 -6.39
N VAL A 148 -9.33 -13.93 -6.10
CA VAL A 148 -9.27 -12.67 -5.35
C VAL A 148 -8.72 -11.60 -6.28
N THR A 149 -9.45 -10.51 -6.47
CA THR A 149 -9.01 -9.36 -7.27
C THR A 149 -8.70 -8.18 -6.37
N VAL A 150 -7.63 -7.45 -6.65
CA VAL A 150 -7.23 -6.22 -5.95
C VAL A 150 -6.99 -5.11 -6.97
N GLN A 151 -7.77 -4.04 -6.90
CA GLN A 151 -7.70 -2.91 -7.85
C GLN A 151 -7.83 -1.57 -7.13
N GLN A 152 -7.58 -0.45 -7.81
CA GLN A 152 -7.63 0.90 -7.21
C GLN A 152 -8.46 1.88 -8.04
N THR A 153 -9.57 1.43 -8.62
CA THR A 153 -10.39 2.20 -9.57
C THR A 153 -10.85 3.54 -9.00
N LYS A 154 -11.36 3.58 -7.76
CA LYS A 154 -11.80 4.80 -7.08
C LYS A 154 -10.64 5.80 -6.89
N PHE A 155 -9.49 5.32 -6.42
CA PHE A 155 -8.31 6.16 -6.23
C PHE A 155 -7.73 6.65 -7.57
N LEU A 156 -7.68 5.79 -8.59
CA LEU A 156 -7.27 6.17 -9.94
C LEU A 156 -8.15 7.31 -10.48
N LYS A 157 -9.47 7.20 -10.36
CA LYS A 157 -10.39 8.26 -10.78
C LYS A 157 -10.15 9.57 -10.02
N SER A 158 -9.92 9.51 -8.71
CA SER A 158 -9.63 10.73 -7.93
C SER A 158 -8.31 11.38 -8.35
N VAL A 159 -7.29 10.59 -8.70
CA VAL A 159 -6.03 11.07 -9.29
C VAL A 159 -6.31 11.78 -10.63
N LEU A 160 -7.09 11.18 -11.52
CA LEU A 160 -7.42 11.79 -12.81
C LEU A 160 -8.18 13.11 -12.66
N THR A 161 -9.20 13.16 -11.79
CA THR A 161 -9.95 14.38 -11.49
C THR A 161 -9.05 15.46 -10.89
N LYS A 162 -8.17 15.09 -9.93
CA LYS A 162 -7.24 16.03 -9.29
C LYS A 162 -6.32 16.74 -10.29
N PHE A 163 -5.95 16.09 -11.38
CA PHE A 163 -5.07 16.65 -12.41
C PHE A 163 -5.79 17.06 -13.71
N GLY A 164 -7.13 17.06 -13.71
CA GLY A 164 -7.94 17.46 -14.87
C GLY A 164 -7.80 16.54 -16.09
N MET A 165 -7.64 15.24 -15.86
CA MET A 165 -7.39 14.22 -16.88
C MET A 165 -8.56 13.24 -17.09
N ASP A 166 -9.70 13.49 -16.46
CA ASP A 166 -10.93 12.70 -16.50
C ASP A 166 -11.53 12.58 -17.91
N ASN A 167 -11.38 13.62 -18.76
CA ASN A 167 -11.84 13.62 -20.16
C ASN A 167 -10.69 13.49 -21.17
N SER A 168 -9.52 13.05 -20.71
CA SER A 168 -8.34 12.96 -21.59
C SER A 168 -8.50 11.81 -22.61
N LYS A 169 -7.95 12.01 -23.82
CA LYS A 169 -8.00 10.96 -24.87
C LYS A 169 -7.14 9.76 -24.46
N PRO A 170 -7.66 8.54 -24.37
CA PRO A 170 -6.89 7.39 -23.90
C PRO A 170 -5.70 7.06 -24.82
N VAL A 171 -4.67 6.42 -24.25
CA VAL A 171 -3.53 5.85 -24.99
C VAL A 171 -3.28 4.42 -24.56
N LYS A 172 -2.63 3.62 -25.43
CA LYS A 172 -2.43 2.17 -25.19
C LYS A 172 -1.20 1.84 -24.33
N THR A 173 -0.24 2.75 -24.21
CA THR A 173 1.02 2.50 -23.48
C THR A 173 1.31 3.61 -22.47
N PRO A 174 1.86 3.27 -21.28
CA PRO A 174 2.18 4.25 -20.25
C PRO A 174 3.31 5.19 -20.67
N GLN A 175 4.27 4.69 -21.43
CA GLN A 175 5.41 5.44 -21.96
C GLN A 175 5.42 5.44 -23.50
N ASP A 176 6.00 6.48 -24.10
CA ASP A 176 6.28 6.51 -25.53
C ASP A 176 7.61 5.79 -25.81
N PRO A 177 7.64 4.70 -26.60
CA PRO A 177 8.87 3.96 -26.88
C PRO A 177 9.98 4.80 -27.54
N GLY A 178 9.59 5.86 -28.26
CA GLY A 178 10.54 6.75 -28.95
C GLY A 178 11.07 7.88 -28.08
N LEU A 179 10.48 8.13 -26.90
CA LEU A 179 10.84 9.26 -26.05
C LEU A 179 11.77 8.83 -24.92
N LYS A 180 13.01 9.33 -24.97
CA LYS A 180 13.99 9.21 -23.88
C LYS A 180 14.09 10.53 -23.13
N LEU A 181 13.60 10.55 -21.89
CA LEU A 181 13.65 11.74 -21.05
C LEU A 181 15.09 12.03 -20.60
N THR A 182 15.51 13.30 -20.67
CA THR A 182 16.85 13.77 -20.27
C THR A 182 16.72 15.11 -19.55
N LYS A 183 17.69 15.48 -18.72
CA LYS A 183 17.71 16.79 -18.05
C LYS A 183 17.88 17.92 -19.05
N ASN A 184 18.63 17.66 -20.12
CA ASN A 184 18.86 18.62 -21.20
C ASN A 184 17.63 18.89 -22.11
N MET A 185 16.50 18.19 -21.90
CA MET A 185 15.22 18.51 -22.55
C MET A 185 14.57 19.80 -22.01
N CYS A 186 15.15 20.42 -20.99
CA CYS A 186 14.95 21.84 -20.73
C CYS A 186 15.50 22.60 -21.94
N GLU A 187 14.62 23.03 -22.86
CA GLU A 187 15.01 23.90 -23.99
C GLU A 187 15.89 25.04 -23.45
N GLN A 188 17.03 25.31 -24.09
CA GLN A 188 18.04 26.27 -23.62
C GLN A 188 17.54 27.72 -23.47
N GLU A 189 16.27 28.00 -23.79
CA GLU A 189 15.60 29.28 -23.62
C GLU A 189 14.35 29.23 -22.74
N CYS A 190 13.97 28.05 -22.24
CA CYS A 190 12.77 27.90 -21.41
C CYS A 190 13.09 28.27 -19.97
N LYS A 191 12.55 29.41 -19.49
CA LYS A 191 12.41 29.72 -18.06
C LYS A 191 11.42 28.73 -17.43
N HIS A 192 11.85 27.47 -17.31
CA HIS A 192 11.00 26.37 -16.88
C HIS A 192 10.53 26.58 -15.44
N GLU A 193 11.33 27.24 -14.59
CA GLU A 193 10.88 27.73 -13.27
C GLU A 193 9.56 28.53 -13.39
N ASP A 194 9.45 29.46 -14.34
CA ASP A 194 8.23 30.25 -14.53
C ASP A 194 7.06 29.39 -15.04
N THR A 195 7.31 28.41 -15.93
CA THR A 195 6.25 27.57 -16.52
C THR A 195 5.81 26.38 -15.65
N MET A 196 6.69 25.91 -14.75
CA MET A 196 6.50 24.70 -13.95
C MET A 196 6.30 24.99 -12.46
N CYS A 197 6.52 26.23 -11.99
CA CYS A 197 6.36 26.61 -10.58
C CYS A 197 4.99 26.19 -9.99
N ASN A 198 3.94 26.28 -10.79
CA ASN A 198 2.56 25.95 -10.38
C ASN A 198 2.12 24.55 -10.82
N VAL A 199 2.99 23.77 -11.46
CA VAL A 199 2.66 22.42 -11.92
C VAL A 199 2.91 21.44 -10.77
N PRO A 200 1.88 20.71 -10.30
CA PRO A 200 2.00 19.81 -9.15
C PRO A 200 2.67 18.48 -9.52
N TYR A 201 3.85 18.52 -10.16
CA TYR A 201 4.54 17.36 -10.72
C TYR A 201 4.82 16.28 -9.67
N ARG A 202 5.46 16.64 -8.55
CA ARG A 202 5.78 15.71 -7.45
C ARG A 202 4.52 15.04 -6.88
N SER A 203 3.44 15.82 -6.72
CA SER A 203 2.16 15.29 -6.25
C SER A 203 1.56 14.31 -7.25
N ALA A 204 1.73 14.54 -8.56
CA ALA A 204 1.23 13.64 -9.59
C ALA A 204 2.05 12.35 -9.67
N VAL A 205 3.38 12.45 -9.62
CA VAL A 205 4.28 11.28 -9.52
C VAL A 205 3.92 10.45 -8.29
N GLY A 206 3.74 11.06 -7.11
CA GLY A 206 3.36 10.34 -5.90
C GLY A 206 2.03 9.61 -6.01
N GLY A 207 1.02 10.22 -6.65
CA GLY A 207 -0.27 9.58 -6.89
C GLY A 207 -0.18 8.35 -7.80
N ILE A 208 0.57 8.45 -8.90
CA ILE A 208 0.77 7.34 -9.84
C ILE A 208 1.68 6.26 -9.20
N MET A 209 2.67 6.67 -8.40
CA MET A 209 3.54 5.76 -7.67
C MET A 209 2.76 4.90 -6.67
N TYR A 210 1.73 5.46 -6.03
CA TYR A 210 0.87 4.66 -5.16
C TYR A 210 0.11 3.56 -5.93
N LEU A 211 -0.46 3.90 -7.09
CA LEU A 211 -1.07 2.91 -8.00
C LEU A 211 -0.06 1.82 -8.37
N MET A 212 1.16 2.23 -8.74
CA MET A 212 2.24 1.34 -9.17
C MET A 212 2.62 0.31 -8.09
N VAL A 213 2.84 0.76 -6.86
CA VAL A 213 3.28 -0.09 -5.75
C VAL A 213 2.19 -1.06 -5.31
N ALA A 214 0.93 -0.62 -5.33
CA ALA A 214 -0.17 -1.41 -4.76
C ALA A 214 -0.82 -2.37 -5.76
N THR A 215 -1.20 -1.91 -6.97
CA THR A 215 -1.97 -2.76 -7.91
C THR A 215 -1.61 -2.63 -9.39
N ARG A 216 -0.70 -1.73 -9.77
CA ARG A 216 -0.38 -1.40 -11.18
C ARG A 216 1.11 -1.53 -11.50
N PRO A 217 1.70 -2.73 -11.38
CA PRO A 217 3.12 -2.95 -11.61
C PRO A 217 3.56 -2.61 -13.04
N ASP A 218 2.64 -2.62 -14.00
CA ASP A 218 2.83 -2.17 -15.38
C ASP A 218 3.27 -0.70 -15.51
N LEU A 219 3.07 0.12 -14.47
CA LEU A 219 3.51 1.53 -14.44
C LEU A 219 4.98 1.70 -14.03
N ALA A 220 5.65 0.64 -13.57
CA ALA A 220 6.95 0.71 -12.93
C ALA A 220 8.02 1.41 -13.77
N ALA A 221 8.12 1.07 -15.05
CA ALA A 221 9.11 1.67 -15.95
C ALA A 221 8.87 3.19 -16.16
N ALA A 222 7.61 3.59 -16.36
CA ALA A 222 7.25 4.98 -16.61
C ALA A 222 7.44 5.83 -15.35
N VAL A 223 6.99 5.35 -14.19
CA VAL A 223 7.17 6.04 -12.89
C VAL A 223 8.64 6.11 -12.51
N GLY A 224 9.41 5.04 -12.73
CA GLY A 224 10.86 5.02 -12.50
C GLY A 224 11.59 6.09 -13.32
N SER A 225 11.20 6.30 -14.57
CA SER A 225 11.74 7.38 -15.41
C SER A 225 11.31 8.77 -14.92
N LEU A 226 10.02 8.97 -14.70
CA LEU A 226 9.45 10.28 -14.31
C LEU A 226 9.92 10.76 -12.94
N SER A 227 10.14 9.83 -12.00
CA SER A 227 10.54 10.16 -10.62
C SER A 227 11.92 10.85 -10.55
N GLN A 228 12.81 10.59 -11.51
CA GLN A 228 14.16 11.16 -11.58
C GLN A 228 14.16 12.68 -11.77
N PHE A 229 13.08 13.23 -12.34
CA PHE A 229 12.90 14.65 -12.60
C PHE A 229 12.01 15.32 -11.56
N SER A 230 11.72 14.66 -10.43
CA SER A 230 10.86 15.22 -9.38
C SER A 230 11.42 16.51 -8.78
N SER A 231 12.76 16.64 -8.70
CA SER A 231 13.39 17.84 -8.13
C SER A 231 13.22 19.06 -9.03
N ASP A 232 13.39 18.87 -10.33
CA ASP A 232 13.47 19.89 -11.37
C ASP A 232 12.82 19.39 -12.69
N PRO A 233 11.47 19.41 -12.77
CA PRO A 233 10.75 18.94 -13.94
C PRO A 233 10.62 20.03 -15.00
N CYS A 234 10.54 19.64 -16.28
CA CYS A 234 10.32 20.54 -17.41
C CYS A 234 8.99 20.23 -18.11
N PRO A 235 8.52 21.06 -19.05
CA PRO A 235 7.27 20.82 -19.78
C PRO A 235 7.19 19.44 -20.47
N THR A 236 8.30 18.95 -21.02
CA THR A 236 8.38 17.61 -21.64
C THR A 236 8.16 16.49 -20.62
N HIS A 237 8.72 16.61 -19.41
CA HIS A 237 8.46 15.68 -18.31
C HIS A 237 6.98 15.69 -17.91
N TRP A 238 6.35 16.86 -17.86
CA TRP A 238 4.93 16.97 -17.56
C TRP A 238 4.04 16.36 -18.65
N GLN A 239 4.38 16.54 -19.92
CA GLN A 239 3.67 15.90 -21.04
C GLN A 239 3.79 14.37 -20.98
N ALA A 240 4.97 13.85 -20.67
CA ALA A 240 5.18 12.41 -20.46
C ALA A 240 4.35 11.88 -19.28
N LEU A 241 4.28 12.62 -18.18
CA LEU A 241 3.42 12.26 -17.03
C LEU A 241 1.94 12.25 -17.43
N LYS A 242 1.46 13.27 -18.14
CA LYS A 242 0.09 13.31 -18.66
C LYS A 242 -0.21 12.13 -19.57
N ARG A 243 0.77 11.61 -20.32
CA ARG A 243 0.59 10.38 -21.10
C ARG A 243 0.27 9.18 -20.19
N VAL A 244 0.94 9.03 -19.06
CA VAL A 244 0.63 7.98 -18.07
C VAL A 244 -0.79 8.12 -17.56
N LEU A 245 -1.25 9.35 -17.25
CA LEU A 245 -2.63 9.59 -16.83
C LEU A 245 -3.65 9.23 -17.94
N ARG A 246 -3.34 9.50 -19.21
CA ARG A 246 -4.15 9.06 -20.37
C ARG A 246 -4.19 7.54 -20.52
N TYR A 247 -3.10 6.86 -20.16
CA TYR A 247 -3.06 5.40 -20.16
C TYR A 247 -3.92 4.80 -19.03
N LEU A 248 -3.87 5.41 -17.84
CA LEU A 248 -4.76 5.05 -16.72
C LEU A 248 -6.24 5.23 -17.08
N GLN A 249 -6.57 6.28 -17.82
CA GLN A 249 -7.93 6.48 -18.36
C GLN A 249 -8.37 5.35 -19.30
N ALA A 250 -7.44 4.75 -20.05
CA ALA A 250 -7.72 3.61 -20.92
C ALA A 250 -7.89 2.28 -20.14
N THR A 251 -7.32 2.21 -18.94
CA THR A 251 -7.17 0.99 -18.13
C THR A 251 -7.67 1.16 -16.69
N PRO A 252 -8.89 1.70 -16.46
CA PRO A 252 -9.32 2.13 -15.12
C PRO A 252 -9.53 0.97 -14.14
N ASN A 253 -9.82 -0.23 -14.65
CA ASN A 253 -10.13 -1.42 -13.84
C ASN A 253 -8.99 -2.46 -13.83
N HIS A 254 -7.79 -2.09 -14.31
CA HIS A 254 -6.64 -2.98 -14.19
C HIS A 254 -6.22 -3.10 -12.73
N GLY A 255 -5.85 -4.31 -12.32
CA GLY A 255 -5.41 -4.65 -10.97
C GLY A 255 -4.75 -6.02 -10.97
N LEU A 256 -4.54 -6.56 -9.78
CA LEU A 256 -3.97 -7.88 -9.56
C LEU A 256 -5.09 -8.90 -9.41
N GLU A 257 -4.98 -10.02 -10.12
CA GLU A 257 -5.85 -11.18 -9.96
C GLU A 257 -5.04 -12.33 -9.34
N PHE A 258 -5.59 -12.93 -8.28
CA PHE A 258 -5.01 -14.06 -7.58
C PHE A 258 -5.97 -15.24 -7.71
N THR A 259 -5.52 -16.34 -8.30
CA THR A 259 -6.31 -17.55 -8.50
C THR A 259 -5.85 -18.67 -7.56
N ARG A 260 -6.66 -19.72 -7.47
CA ARG A 260 -6.28 -20.95 -6.78
C ARG A 260 -5.56 -21.86 -7.76
N GLU A 261 -4.24 -21.84 -7.72
CA GLU A 261 -3.42 -22.75 -8.55
C GLU A 261 -2.88 -23.94 -7.76
N GLU A 262 -2.87 -25.10 -8.42
CA GLU A 262 -2.26 -26.32 -7.92
C GLU A 262 -0.76 -26.32 -8.20
N GLY A 263 0.00 -25.91 -7.20
CA GLY A 263 1.46 -25.83 -7.27
C GLY A 263 1.94 -24.43 -6.89
N SER A 264 2.89 -24.35 -5.98
CA SER A 264 3.55 -23.07 -5.67
C SER A 264 4.94 -23.07 -6.28
N ARG A 265 5.04 -22.60 -7.51
CA ARG A 265 6.33 -22.20 -8.08
C ARG A 265 6.49 -20.69 -7.87
N ILE A 266 7.67 -20.30 -7.43
CA ILE A 266 8.09 -18.90 -7.40
C ILE A 266 8.94 -18.74 -8.65
N CYS A 267 8.49 -17.90 -9.57
CA CYS A 267 9.17 -17.56 -10.81
C CYS A 267 9.80 -16.18 -10.63
N GLY A 268 11.09 -16.06 -10.92
CA GLY A 268 11.80 -14.79 -10.91
C GLY A 268 12.19 -14.43 -12.34
N TYR A 269 11.74 -13.27 -12.80
CA TYR A 269 12.21 -12.67 -14.04
C TYR A 269 13.15 -11.53 -13.66
N THR A 270 14.28 -11.43 -14.36
CA THR A 270 15.19 -10.30 -14.21
C THR A 270 15.63 -9.83 -15.57
N ASP A 271 15.72 -8.52 -15.71
CA ASP A 271 16.22 -7.87 -16.90
C ASP A 271 17.05 -6.65 -16.50
N ALA A 272 18.01 -6.26 -17.33
CA ALA A 272 18.83 -5.08 -17.12
C ALA A 272 19.17 -4.45 -18.45
N ASP A 273 19.10 -3.11 -18.51
CA ASP A 273 19.61 -2.37 -19.65
C ASP A 273 21.12 -2.11 -19.53
N TRP A 274 21.78 -1.84 -20.65
CA TRP A 274 23.18 -1.42 -20.68
C TRP A 274 23.27 0.06 -20.96
N ALA A 275 23.71 0.83 -19.95
CA ALA A 275 23.87 2.28 -20.04
C ALA A 275 22.63 2.99 -20.63
N GLY A 276 21.45 2.59 -20.15
CA GLY A 276 20.16 3.09 -20.64
C GLY A 276 19.95 4.57 -20.36
N ASP A 277 20.57 5.10 -19.29
CA ASP A 277 20.69 6.53 -19.07
C ASP A 277 21.71 7.15 -20.05
N ILE A 278 21.23 8.02 -20.94
CA ILE A 278 22.07 8.68 -21.94
C ILE A 278 23.11 9.60 -21.27
N GLU A 279 22.76 10.22 -20.15
CA GLU A 279 23.61 11.22 -19.49
C GLU A 279 24.66 10.56 -18.60
N SER A 280 24.21 9.73 -17.66
CA SER A 280 25.10 9.13 -16.67
C SER A 280 25.70 7.79 -17.12
N ARG A 281 25.22 7.22 -18.23
CA ARG A 281 25.56 5.87 -18.70
C ARG A 281 25.27 4.78 -17.66
N ARG A 282 24.41 5.08 -16.68
CA ARG A 282 23.96 4.12 -15.68
C ARG A 282 22.97 3.12 -16.27
N SER A 283 23.06 1.90 -15.77
CA SER A 283 22.14 0.82 -16.06
C SER A 283 20.97 0.81 -15.08
N THR A 284 19.82 0.36 -15.54
CA THR A 284 18.63 0.08 -14.75
C THR A 284 18.37 -1.41 -14.79
N SER A 285 18.22 -2.02 -13.61
CA SER A 285 17.84 -3.41 -13.46
C SER A 285 16.42 -3.51 -12.92
N CYS A 286 15.70 -4.53 -13.36
CA CYS A 286 14.37 -4.87 -12.88
C CYS A 286 14.37 -6.34 -12.48
N CYS A 287 13.68 -6.66 -11.39
CA CYS A 287 13.23 -8.02 -11.15
C CYS A 287 11.73 -8.04 -10.85
N ILE A 288 11.07 -9.07 -11.36
CA ILE A 288 9.68 -9.38 -11.11
C ILE A 288 9.65 -10.77 -10.48
N VAL A 289 9.09 -10.85 -9.28
CA VAL A 289 8.82 -12.13 -8.63
C VAL A 289 7.34 -12.45 -8.76
N ASP A 290 7.07 -13.57 -9.41
CA ASP A 290 5.76 -14.14 -9.64
C ASP A 290 5.59 -15.41 -8.82
N ARG A 291 4.39 -15.61 -8.29
CA ARG A 291 3.99 -16.78 -7.52
C ARG A 291 2.71 -17.38 -8.10
N SER A 292 2.72 -17.61 -9.41
CA SER A 292 1.74 -18.38 -10.18
C SER A 292 2.49 -19.32 -11.15
N GLY A 293 1.99 -20.53 -11.30
CA GLY A 293 2.51 -21.53 -12.22
C GLY A 293 1.84 -21.41 -13.60
N GLU A 294 2.70 -21.22 -14.60
CA GLU A 294 2.43 -21.32 -16.05
C GLU A 294 1.71 -20.12 -16.70
N THR A 295 2.55 -19.30 -17.34
CA THR A 295 2.22 -18.28 -18.33
C THR A 295 1.44 -18.84 -19.51
N GLU A 296 0.24 -18.30 -19.78
CA GLU A 296 -0.21 -17.96 -21.13
C GLU A 296 -0.90 -16.58 -21.11
N GLU A 297 -0.72 -15.85 -22.21
CA GLU A 297 -0.96 -14.42 -22.40
C GLU A 297 -2.23 -13.79 -21.80
N SER A 298 -2.03 -12.55 -21.31
CA SER A 298 -3.02 -11.48 -21.12
C SER A 298 -3.77 -11.36 -19.79
N ARG A 299 -3.07 -11.42 -18.65
CA ARG A 299 -3.46 -10.69 -17.42
C ARG A 299 -2.24 -10.39 -16.56
N ALA A 300 -2.27 -9.27 -15.85
CA ALA A 300 -1.22 -8.89 -14.90
C ALA A 300 -1.32 -9.78 -13.66
N GLU A 301 -0.79 -10.99 -13.77
CA GLU A 301 -0.72 -11.95 -12.67
C GLU A 301 0.50 -11.62 -11.80
N ASN A 302 0.30 -11.67 -10.48
CA ASN A 302 1.29 -11.66 -9.40
C ASN A 302 2.66 -11.03 -9.71
N THR A 303 2.73 -9.70 -9.80
CA THR A 303 3.98 -9.01 -10.10
C THR A 303 4.31 -8.00 -9.01
N CYS A 304 5.41 -8.23 -8.28
CA CYS A 304 6.05 -7.22 -7.44
C CYS A 304 7.32 -6.74 -8.18
N PRO A 305 7.26 -5.60 -8.90
CA PRO A 305 8.42 -5.07 -9.60
C PRO A 305 9.33 -4.37 -8.58
N ILE A 306 10.58 -4.81 -8.49
CA ILE A 306 11.65 -4.06 -7.85
C ILE A 306 12.51 -3.50 -8.97
N VAL A 307 12.48 -2.18 -9.12
CA VAL A 307 13.36 -1.45 -10.04
C VAL A 307 14.52 -0.88 -9.23
N GLY A 308 15.72 -1.39 -9.46
CA GLY A 308 16.94 -0.99 -8.77
C GLY A 308 17.98 -0.46 -9.75
N ARG A 309 18.66 0.63 -9.39
CA ARG A 309 19.89 1.08 -10.05
C ARG A 309 21.08 0.62 -9.22
N PHE A 310 22.02 -0.06 -9.85
CA PHE A 310 23.32 -0.38 -9.26
C PHE A 310 24.36 0.62 -9.77
N GLU A 311 25.21 1.09 -8.87
CA GLU A 311 26.49 1.69 -9.22
C GLU A 311 27.48 0.52 -9.31
N SER A 312 27.98 0.25 -10.51
CA SER A 312 29.15 -0.59 -10.70
C SER A 312 30.38 0.26 -10.40
N ASP A 313 31.14 -0.10 -9.37
CA ASP A 313 32.49 0.41 -9.10
C ASP A 313 33.46 0.16 -10.27
#